data_AF-A0AAU1Z4G1-F1
#
_entry.id   AF-A0AAU1Z4G1-F1
#
_cell.length_a   1.000
_cell.length_b   1.000
_cell.length_c   1.000
_cell.angle_alpha   90.00
_cell.angle_beta   90.00
_cell.angle_gamma   90.00
#
_symmetry.space_group_name_H-M   'P 1'
#
loop_
_entity.id
_entity.type
_entity.pdbx_description
1 polymer ?
#
loop_
_entity_poly.entity_id
_entity_poly.type
_entity_poly.pdbx_seq_one_letter_code
_entity_poly.pdbx_strand_id
1 'polypeptide(L)' 'MTILTMGAEEEFVLVDRVTRAPANGAPEVIRRATRELGAQVQAEFFNAQIEIYTCPPPFVRDSSPREGARRSSS' A
#
# COMPACT_ATOMS: atom_id res chain seq x y z
N MET A 1 -2.35 -13.13 20.90
CA MET A 1 -1.61 -13.44 19.67
C MET A 1 -1.48 -12.13 18.92
N THR A 2 -0.30 -11.75 18.43
CA THR A 2 -0.16 -10.51 17.65
C THR A 2 -0.43 -10.83 16.19
N ILE A 3 -1.43 -10.18 15.59
CA ILE A 3 -1.69 -10.28 14.15
C ILE A 3 -0.75 -9.29 13.45
N LEU A 4 0.09 -9.80 12.56
CA LEU A 4 0.97 -8.97 11.73
C LEU A 4 0.17 -8.40 10.55
N THR A 5 0.40 -7.14 10.23
CA THR A 5 -0.18 -6.46 9.06
C THR A 5 0.91 -6.25 8.01
N MET A 6 0.52 -6.31 6.73
CA MET A 6 1.41 -6.09 5.59
C MET A 6 0.82 -5.00 4.69
N GLY A 7 1.68 -4.08 4.26
CA GLY A 7 1.45 -3.21 3.12
C GLY A 7 2.23 -3.74 1.91
N ALA A 8 1.78 -3.38 0.73
CA ALA A 8 2.40 -3.69 -0.55
C ALA A 8 2.61 -2.41 -1.36
N GLU A 9 3.69 -2.40 -2.13
CA GLU A 9 4.07 -1.34 -3.07
C GLU A 9 4.15 -1.98 -4.46
N GLU A 10 3.69 -1.25 -5.49
CA GLU A 10 3.81 -1.66 -6.89
C GLU A 10 4.32 -0.49 -7.72
N GLU A 11 5.39 -0.74 -8.46
CA GLU A 11 6.05 0.25 -9.31
C GLU A 11 5.73 0.01 -10.79
N PHE A 12 5.51 1.11 -11.51
CA PHE A 12 5.17 1.09 -12.93
C PHE A 12 6.10 1.98 -13.73
N VAL A 13 6.52 1.49 -14.89
CA VAL A 13 7.19 2.30 -15.92
C VAL A 13 6.16 2.73 -16.97
N LEU A 14 6.00 4.03 -17.13
CA LEU A 14 5.24 4.63 -18.22
C LEU A 14 6.02 4.47 -19.52
N VAL A 15 5.35 3.93 -20.54
CA VAL A 15 5.96 3.69 -21.85
C VAL A 15 5.14 4.34 -22.95
N ASP A 16 5.84 4.80 -23.99
CA ASP A 16 5.18 5.15 -25.24
C ASP A 16 4.57 3.89 -25.86
N ARG A 17 3.32 4.01 -26.33
CA ARG A 17 2.54 2.85 -26.78
C ARG A 17 3.11 2.19 -28.04
N VAL A 18 3.74 2.98 -28.91
CA VAL A 18 4.24 2.50 -30.21
C VAL A 18 5.65 1.96 -30.07
N THR A 19 6.55 2.76 -29.49
CA THR A 19 7.98 2.46 -29.38
C THR A 19 8.33 1.61 -28.17
N ARG A 20 7.45 1.55 -27.16
CA ARG A 20 7.68 0.91 -25.85
C ARG A 20 8.85 1.52 -25.06
N ALA A 21 9.39 2.65 -25.51
CA ALA A 21 10.41 3.39 -24.79
C ALA A 21 9.80 4.05 -23.53
N PRO A 22 10.59 4.24 -22.45
CA PRO A 22 10.14 5.01 -21.29
C PRO A 22 9.68 6.41 -21.68
N ALA A 23 8.55 6.84 -21.13
CA ALA A 23 7.93 8.13 -21.43
C ALA A 23 7.84 8.98 -20.15
N ASN A 24 8.38 10.19 -20.20
CA ASN A 24 8.46 11.12 -19.07
C ASN A 24 7.09 11.77 -18.73
N GLY A 25 6.12 10.97 -18.31
CA GLY A 25 4.74 11.38 -18.04
C GLY A 25 4.31 11.34 -16.57
N ALA A 26 5.19 10.96 -15.64
CA ALA A 26 4.84 10.69 -14.25
C ALA A 26 4.08 11.84 -13.57
N PRO A 27 4.50 13.12 -13.66
CA PRO A 27 3.78 14.22 -12.99
C PRO A 27 2.31 14.34 -13.41
N GLU A 28 1.99 14.15 -14.69
CA GLU A 28 0.62 14.26 -15.19
C GLU A 28 -0.21 13.03 -14.80
N VAL A 29 0.37 11.83 -14.81
CA VAL A 29 -0.31 10.61 -14.38
C VAL A 29 -0.64 10.69 -12.89
N ILE A 30 0.33 11.06 -12.05
CA ILE A 30 0.14 11.24 -10.60
C ILE A 30 -0.96 12.26 -10.35
N ARG A 31 -0.89 13.46 -10.96
CA ARG A 31 -1.91 14.51 -10.79
C ARG A 31 -3.34 14.01 -11.06
N ARG A 32 -3.51 13.14 -12.05
CA ARG A 32 -4.82 12.54 -12.37
C ARG A 32 -5.21 11.46 -11.36
N ALA A 33 -4.29 10.57 -11.03
CA ALA A 33 -4.49 9.42 -10.15
C ALA A 33 -4.73 9.83 -8.69
N THR A 34 -4.14 10.94 -8.22
CA THR A 34 -4.35 11.49 -6.88
C THR A 34 -5.83 11.76 -6.57
N ARG A 35 -6.68 11.99 -7.58
CA ARG A 35 -8.13 12.17 -7.36
C ARG A 35 -8.82 10.89 -6.85
N GLU A 36 -8.27 9.73 -7.15
CA GLU A 36 -8.82 8.43 -6.77
C GLU A 36 -8.00 7.79 -5.64
N LEU A 37 -6.66 7.87 -5.74
CA LEU A 37 -5.73 7.20 -4.82
C LEU A 37 -5.20 8.12 -3.70
N GLY A 38 -5.45 9.43 -3.79
CA GLY A 38 -4.93 10.39 -2.82
C GLY A 38 -3.41 10.33 -2.72
N ALA A 39 -2.91 10.14 -1.49
CA ALA A 39 -1.48 10.04 -1.20
C ALA A 39 -0.85 8.69 -1.57
N GLN A 40 -1.66 7.67 -1.92
CA GLN A 40 -1.18 6.32 -2.26
C GLN A 40 -0.57 6.19 -3.66
N VAL A 41 -0.34 7.31 -4.35
CA VAL A 41 0.35 7.36 -5.64
C VAL A 41 1.40 8.46 -5.59
N GLN A 42 2.63 8.13 -5.97
CA GLN A 42 3.75 9.07 -5.91
C GLN A 42 4.73 8.89 -7.07
N ALA A 43 5.63 9.87 -7.20
CA ALA A 43 6.72 9.83 -8.15
C ALA A 43 7.84 8.97 -7.59
N GLU A 44 8.51 8.26 -8.48
CA GLU A 44 9.71 7.47 -8.18
C GLU A 44 10.95 8.10 -8.84
N PHE A 45 12.07 7.37 -8.89
CA PHE A 45 13.39 7.81 -9.34
C PHE A 45 13.43 8.50 -10.72
N PHE A 46 12.60 8.07 -11.67
CA PHE A 46 12.54 8.64 -13.01
C PHE A 46 11.20 9.30 -13.31
N ASN A 47 11.20 10.31 -14.19
CA ASN A 47 9.96 10.92 -14.70
C ASN A 47 9.08 9.97 -15.52
N ALA A 48 9.57 8.77 -15.81
CA ALA A 48 8.82 7.70 -16.44
C ALA A 48 8.33 6.65 -15.43
N GLN A 49 8.55 6.82 -14.13
CA GLN A 49 8.12 5.87 -13.11
C GLN A 49 7.14 6.49 -12.13
N ILE A 50 6.16 5.66 -11.73
CA ILE A 50 5.24 5.94 -10.64
C ILE A 50 5.20 4.72 -9.74
N GLU A 51 4.84 4.93 -8.48
CA GLU A 51 4.56 3.86 -7.56
C GLU A 51 3.20 4.08 -6.89
N ILE A 52 2.56 2.98 -6.51
CA ILE A 52 1.40 2.97 -5.62
C ILE A 52 1.70 2.14 -4.39
N TYR A 53 1.13 2.53 -3.25
CA TYR A 53 1.30 1.79 -2.01
C TYR A 53 0.00 1.62 -1.24
N THR A 54 -0.13 0.50 -0.55
CA THR A 54 -1.24 0.25 0.37
C THR A 54 -0.82 0.57 1.80
N CYS A 55 -1.69 1.25 2.53
CA CYS A 55 -1.48 1.41 3.96
C CYS A 55 -1.97 0.14 4.67
N PRO A 56 -1.14 -0.56 5.46
CA PRO A 56 -1.62 -1.70 6.24
C PRO A 56 -2.77 -1.24 7.14
N PRO A 57 -3.86 -2.02 7.26
CA PRO A 57 -4.98 -1.64 8.12
C PRO A 57 -4.48 -1.44 9.55
N PRO A 58 -4.99 -0.44 10.29
CA PRO A 58 -4.55 -0.22 11.66
C PRO A 58 -4.81 -1.48 12.49
N PHE A 59 -3.80 -1.88 13.26
CA PHE A 59 -3.90 -2.99 14.19
C PHE A 59 -5.02 -2.72 15.20
N VAL A 60 -6.16 -3.40 15.07
CA VAL A 60 -7.15 -3.49 16.15
C VAL A 60 -6.69 -4.62 17.06
N ARG A 61 -6.15 -4.27 18.23
CA ARG A 61 -5.82 -5.25 19.26
C ARG A 61 -7.10 -5.98 19.66
N ASP A 62 -7.18 -7.28 19.39
CA ASP A 62 -8.23 -8.11 19.99
C ASP A 62 -8.11 -7.99 21.51
N SER A 63 -9.15 -7.43 22.12
CA SER A 63 -9.28 -7.22 23.57
C SER A 63 -10.14 -8.31 24.21
N SER A 64 -10.43 -9.40 23.49
CA SER A 64 -11.07 -10.57 24.07
C SER A 64 -10.29 -11.00 25.34
N PRO A 65 -10.96 -11.05 26.51
CA PRO A 65 -10.32 -11.54 27.72
C PRO A 65 -9.88 -12.97 27.46
N ARG A 66 -8.60 -13.29 27.70
CA ARG A 66 -8.13 -14.68 27.65
C ARG A 66 -8.92 -15.46 28.69
N GLU A 67 -9.82 -16.31 28.22
CA GLU A 67 -10.56 -17.23 29.07
C GLU A 67 -9.60 -18.30 29.58
N GLY A 68 -9.08 -18.08 30.77
CA GLY A 68 -8.06 -18.92 31.39
C GLY A 68 -7.96 -18.64 32.88
N ALA A 69 -9.02 -18.95 33.64
CA ALA A 69 -8.94 -19.27 35.07
C ALA A 69 -10.29 -19.72 35.65
N ARG A 70 -10.63 -21.01 35.56
CA ARG A 70 -11.42 -21.71 36.58
C ARG A 70 -10.70 -23.04 36.84
N ARG A 71 -9.70 -22.99 37.74
CA ARG A 71 -9.74 -23.52 39.12
C ARG A 71 -9.96 -25.03 39.19
N SER A 72 -8.89 -25.73 39.54
CA SER A 72 -8.88 -27.02 40.24
C SER A 72 -9.48 -26.88 41.65
N SER A 73 -9.79 -28.03 42.27
CA SER A 73 -10.43 -28.31 43.60
C SER A 73 -11.96 -28.10 43.62
N SER A 74 -12.79 -29.08 43.97
CA SER A 74 -12.65 -30.20 44.94
C SER A 74 -13.11 -31.55 44.41
#